data_AF-A0A656JJZ7-F1
#
_entry.id   AF-A0A656JJZ7-F1
#
_cell.length_a   1.000
_cell.length_b   1.000
_cell.length_c   1.000
_cell.angle_alpha   90.00
_cell.angle_beta   90.00
_cell.angle_gamma   90.00
#
_symmetry.space_group_name_H-M   'P 1'
#
loop_
_entity.id
_entity.type
_entity.pdbx_description
1 polymer ?
#
loop_
_entity_poly.entity_id
_entity_poly.type
_entity_poly.pdbx_seq_one_letter_code
_entity_poly.pdbx_strand_id
1 'polypeptide(L)' 'MANALGFRDLGLIDYETAWHAMQRFTYGRGREAGDEVWLVQHP' A
#
# COMPACT_ATOMS: atom_id res chain seq x y z
N MET A 1 -21.57 4.66 -0.59
CA MET A 1 -20.35 3.89 -0.29
C MET A 1 -19.45 4.82 0.50
N ALA A 2 -19.14 4.48 1.75
CA ALA A 2 -18.27 5.32 2.57
C ALA A 2 -16.87 5.33 1.93
N ASN A 3 -16.43 6.50 1.47
CA ASN A 3 -15.10 6.67 0.87
C ASN A 3 -14.08 6.76 2.01
N ALA A 4 -13.82 5.62 2.65
CA ALA A 4 -12.84 5.52 3.73
C ALA A 4 -11.45 5.25 3.13
N LEU A 5 -10.49 6.09 3.47
CA LEU A 5 -9.08 5.91 3.10
C LEU A 5 -8.41 4.98 4.11
N GLY A 6 -7.86 3.86 3.65
CA GLY A 6 -7.10 2.93 4.48
C GLY A 6 -5.70 3.46 4.79
N PHE A 7 -5.19 3.17 5.98
CA PHE A 7 -3.80 3.46 6.36
C PHE A 7 -3.08 2.17 6.74
N ARG A 8 -1.90 1.95 6.17
CA ARG A 8 -0.98 0.87 6.54
C ARG A 8 0.30 1.46 7.10
N ASP A 9 0.67 1.09 8.31
CA ASP A 9 1.97 1.42 8.89
C ASP A 9 2.92 0.22 8.70
N LEU A 10 3.91 0.38 7.82
CA LEU A 10 4.85 -0.68 7.45
C LEU A 10 6.19 -0.55 8.20
N GLY A 11 6.43 0.56 8.89
CA GLY A 11 7.69 0.82 9.59
C GLY A 11 8.93 0.82 8.67
N LEU A 12 10.05 0.33 9.20
CA LEU A 12 11.32 0.23 8.48
C LEU A 12 11.33 -1.00 7.55
N ILE A 13 11.45 -0.78 6.24
CA ILE A 13 11.45 -1.83 5.21
C ILE A 13 12.28 -1.41 4.00
N ASP A 14 12.99 -2.35 3.40
CA ASP A 14 13.79 -2.11 2.20
C ASP A 14 12.94 -1.53 1.06
N TYR A 15 13.51 -0.58 0.32
CA TYR A 15 12.84 0.10 -0.79
C TYR A 15 12.29 -0.90 -1.82
N GLU A 16 13.09 -1.89 -2.21
CA GLU A 16 12.69 -2.89 -3.21
C GLU A 16 11.50 -3.73 -2.73
N THR A 17 11.47 -4.11 -1.45
CA THR A 17 10.37 -4.87 -0.87
C THR A 17 9.07 -4.06 -0.86
N ALA A 18 9.15 -2.79 -0.45
CA ALA A 18 8.01 -1.87 -0.49
C ALA A 18 7.51 -1.64 -1.92
N TRP A 19 8.43 -1.46 -2.87
CA TRP A 19 8.12 -1.28 -4.28
C TRP A 19 7.39 -2.49 -4.87
N HIS A 20 7.91 -3.70 -4.69
CA HIS A 20 7.27 -4.93 -5.17
C HIS A 20 5.90 -5.15 -4.53
N ALA A 21 5.74 -4.83 -3.24
CA ALA A 21 4.44 -4.91 -2.56
C ALA A 21 3.43 -3.93 -3.18
N MET A 22 3.84 -2.69 -3.46
CA MET A 22 2.98 -1.68 -4.06
C MET A 22 2.61 -2.03 -5.51
N GLN A 23 3.55 -2.60 -6.28
CA GLN A 23 3.26 -3.14 -7.62
C GLN A 23 2.22 -4.26 -7.56
N ARG A 24 2.37 -5.24 -6.65
CA ARG A 24 1.40 -6.33 -6.48
C ARG A 24 0.01 -5.81 -6.08
N PHE A 25 -0.05 -4.88 -5.14
CA PHE A 25 -1.31 -4.27 -4.72
C PHE A 25 -2.01 -3.58 -5.90
N THR A 26 -1.26 -2.77 -6.66
CA THR A 26 -1.80 -2.04 -7.81
C THR A 26 -2.27 -2.98 -8.92
N TYR A 27 -1.50 -4.03 -9.22
CA TYR A 27 -1.83 -5.00 -10.26
C TYR A 27 -3.05 -5.86 -9.89
N GLY A 28 -3.21 -6.19 -8.61
CA GLY A 28 -4.34 -6.95 -8.09
C GLY A 28 -5.59 -6.10 -7.81
N ARG A 29 -5.56 -4.78 -8.06
CA ARG A 29 -6.63 -3.87 -7.66
C ARG A 29 -7.89 -4.06 -8.51
N GLY A 30 -8.95 -4.58 -7.90
CA GLY A 30 -10.30 -4.66 -8.49
C GLY A 30 -11.17 -3.45 -8.12
N ARG A 31 -12.40 -3.39 -8.67
CA ARG A 31 -13.35 -2.27 -8.42
C ARG A 31 -13.73 -2.08 -6.95
N GLU A 32 -13.62 -3.13 -6.14
CA GLU A 32 -13.95 -3.12 -4.71
C GLU A 32 -12.75 -2.72 -3.82
N ALA A 33 -11.55 -2.61 -4.39
CA ALA A 33 -10.37 -2.27 -3.61
C ALA A 33 -10.33 -0.75 -3.33
N GLY A 34 -10.48 -0.39 -2.06
CA GLY A 34 -10.40 0.98 -1.57
C GLY A 34 -8.99 1.59 -1.69
N ASP A 35 -8.92 2.91 -1.57
CA ASP A 35 -7.63 3.62 -1.55
C ASP A 35 -6.89 3.36 -0.23
N GLU A 36 -5.57 3.31 -0.32
CA GLU A 36 -4.69 3.12 0.83
C GLU A 36 -3.50 4.09 0.79
N VAL A 37 -3.10 4.56 1.97
CA VAL A 37 -1.84 5.27 2.20
C VAL A 37 -0.91 4.39 3.02
N TRP A 38 0.30 4.19 2.52
CA TRP A 38 1.31 3.35 3.19
C TRP A 38 2.37 4.25 3.81
N LEU A 39 2.55 4.13 5.13
CA LEU A 39 3.56 4.83 5.91
C LEU A 39 4.80 3.94 5.99
N VAL A 40 5.92 4.43 5.48
CA VAL A 40 7.13 3.63 5.26
C VAL A 40 8.38 4.42 5.61
N GLN A 41 9.36 3.75 6.20
CA GLN A 41 10.74 4.22 6.34
C GLN A 41 11.66 3.25 5.61
N HIS A 42 12.62 3.75 4.84
CA HIS A 42 13.62 2.91 4.17
C HIS A 42 14.97 2.97 4.90
N PRO A 43 15.75 1.86 4.93
CA PRO A 43 17.14 1.89 5.36
C PRO A 43 18.05 2.62 4.35
#